data_AF-A0A0V0GWF8-F1
#
_entry.id   AF-A0A0V0GWF8-F1
#
_cell.length_a   1.000
_cell.length_b   1.000
_cell.length_c   1.000
_cell.angle_alpha   90.00
_cell.angle_beta   90.00
_cell.angle_gamma   90.00
#
_symmetry.space_group_name_H-M   'P 1'
#
loop_
_entity.id
_entity.type
_entity.pdbx_description
1 polymer ?
#
loop_
_entity_poly.entity_id
_entity_poly.type
_entity_poly.pdbx_seq_one_letter_code
_entity_poly.pdbx_strand_id
1 'polypeptide(L)'
;MALTQLQLNNLSVAKDVGKAFGILAGLASDRLSTPIILLIGGIEGFIGYGVQWLVVSGTIKPLPYWVMCIFLCMGGNSTTWMNTAVLVTCIRNFRKNRGPVTGILKGYVGLSTAIFTDICSALFSSDPATFLLILSVVSFYRCLTAIVFLREIPPSSTPAE
;
A
#
# COMPACT_ATOMS: atom_id res chain seq x y z
N MET A 1 18.35 14.81 -10.79
CA MET A 1 17.24 15.57 -11.42
C MET A 1 16.83 16.64 -10.43
N ALA A 2 17.03 17.93 -10.73
CA ALA A 2 16.58 19.01 -9.84
C ALA A 2 15.11 19.32 -10.18
N LEU A 3 14.18 18.74 -9.43
CA LEU A 3 12.76 19.06 -9.53
C LEU A 3 12.49 20.37 -8.77
N THR A 4 11.60 21.21 -9.29
CA THR A 4 11.12 22.37 -8.54
C THR A 4 10.20 21.93 -7.41
N GLN A 5 10.06 22.74 -6.36
CA GLN A 5 9.15 22.45 -5.25
C GLN A 5 7.69 22.30 -5.72
N LEU A 6 7.29 23.06 -6.75
CA LEU A 6 5.98 22.92 -7.40
C LEU A 6 5.81 21.54 -8.05
N GLN A 7 6.83 21.08 -8.78
CA GLN A 7 6.81 19.73 -9.37
C GLN A 7 6.78 18.65 -8.29
N LEU A 8 7.51 18.83 -7.20
CA LEU A 8 7.48 17.88 -6.07
C LEU A 8 6.09 17.82 -5.41
N ASN A 9 5.44 18.97 -5.22
CA ASN A 9 4.07 19.03 -4.70
C ASN A 9 3.08 18.34 -5.64
N ASN A 10 3.19 18.58 -6.94
CA ASN A 10 2.34 17.94 -7.94
C ASN A 10 2.55 16.41 -8.00
N LEU A 11 3.76 15.91 -7.74
CA LEU A 11 4.03 14.47 -7.57
C LEU A 11 3.33 13.90 -6.33
N SER A 12 3.28 14.66 -5.23
CA SER A 12 2.50 14.27 -4.04
C SER A 12 1.01 14.21 -4.35
N VAL A 13 0.49 15.19 -5.10
CA VAL A 13 -0.91 15.18 -5.55
C VAL A 13 -1.20 13.97 -6.43
N ALA A 14 -0.31 13.61 -7.37
CA ALA A 14 -0.46 12.41 -8.19
C ALA A 14 -0.56 11.14 -7.32
N LYS A 15 0.32 10.99 -6.33
CA LYS A 15 0.23 9.88 -5.36
C LYS A 15 -1.12 9.84 -4.65
N ASP A 16 -1.64 10.97 -4.20
CA ASP A 16 -2.93 11.04 -3.50
C ASP A 16 -4.12 10.80 -4.43
N VAL A 17 -4.04 11.20 -5.70
CA VAL A 17 -5.00 10.80 -6.74
C VAL A 17 -5.00 9.27 -6.92
N GLY A 18 -3.82 8.64 -6.88
CA GLY A 18 -3.69 7.19 -6.83
C GLY A 18 -4.50 6.56 -5.70
N LYS A 19 -4.49 7.15 -4.51
CA LYS A 19 -5.29 6.67 -3.38
C LYS A 19 -6.79 6.87 -3.58
N ALA A 20 -7.21 7.89 -4.31
CA ALA A 20 -8.64 8.11 -4.61
C ALA A 20 -9.22 6.97 -5.47
N PHE A 21 -8.41 6.34 -6.33
CA PHE A 21 -8.82 5.14 -7.08
C PHE A 21 -9.08 3.91 -6.21
N GLY A 22 -8.78 3.97 -4.90
CA GLY A 22 -9.04 2.87 -3.96
C GLY A 22 -10.51 2.49 -3.80
N ILE A 23 -11.45 3.30 -4.27
CA ILE A 23 -12.88 2.92 -4.38
C ILE A 23 -13.03 1.67 -5.25
N LEU A 24 -12.20 1.52 -6.30
CA LEU A 24 -12.19 0.33 -7.15
C LEU A 24 -11.75 -0.91 -6.38
N ALA A 25 -10.76 -0.78 -5.48
CA ALA A 25 -10.36 -1.89 -4.61
C ALA A 25 -11.51 -2.31 -3.68
N GLY A 26 -12.26 -1.33 -3.16
CA GLY A 26 -13.48 -1.57 -2.38
C GLY A 26 -14.52 -2.39 -3.15
N LEU A 27 -14.89 -1.93 -4.35
CA LEU A 27 -15.83 -2.66 -5.22
C LEU A 27 -15.32 -4.04 -5.63
N ALA A 28 -14.03 -4.16 -5.90
CA ALA A 28 -13.40 -5.42 -6.25
C ALA A 28 -13.41 -6.40 -5.08
N SER A 29 -13.36 -5.92 -3.83
CA SER A 29 -13.36 -6.77 -2.64
C SER A 29 -14.63 -7.57 -2.41
N ASP A 30 -15.75 -7.13 -2.99
CA ASP A 30 -17.00 -7.87 -2.93
C ASP A 30 -17.03 -9.07 -3.88
N ARG A 31 -16.21 -9.05 -4.94
CA ARG A 31 -16.19 -10.11 -5.97
C ARG A 31 -14.92 -10.95 -5.96
N LEU A 32 -13.79 -10.39 -5.53
CA LEU A 32 -12.48 -11.05 -5.52
C LEU A 32 -12.15 -11.55 -4.11
N SER A 33 -11.37 -12.62 -4.05
CA SER A 33 -10.85 -13.14 -2.78
C SER A 33 -9.67 -12.29 -2.28
N THR A 34 -9.50 -12.23 -0.95
CA THR A 34 -8.42 -11.48 -0.28
C THR A 34 -7.03 -11.71 -0.88
N PRO A 35 -6.61 -12.96 -1.20
CA PRO A 35 -5.30 -13.20 -1.81
C PRO A 35 -5.10 -12.49 -3.15
N ILE A 36 -6.14 -12.43 -4.00
CA ILE A 36 -6.07 -11.79 -5.31
C ILE A 36 -5.90 -10.28 -5.16
N ILE A 37 -6.64 -9.67 -4.24
CA ILE A 37 -6.58 -8.24 -3.95
C ILE A 37 -5.20 -7.86 -3.38
N LEU A 38 -4.63 -8.70 -2.50
CA LEU A 38 -3.27 -8.51 -1.98
C LEU A 38 -2.20 -8.68 -3.07
N LEU A 39 -2.37 -9.61 -4.01
CA LEU A 39 -1.45 -9.78 -5.14
C LEU A 39 -1.48 -8.55 -6.06
N ILE A 40 -2.66 -8.04 -6.39
CA ILE A 40 -2.80 -6.82 -7.22
C ILE A 40 -2.06 -5.67 -6.54
N GLY A 41 -2.37 -5.39 -5.26
CA GLY A 41 -1.70 -4.34 -4.51
C GLY A 41 -0.19 -4.57 -4.37
N GLY A 42 0.25 -5.81 -4.13
CA GLY A 42 1.67 -6.13 -3.98
C GLY A 42 2.45 -5.92 -5.28
N ILE A 43 1.94 -6.39 -6.41
CA ILE A 43 2.57 -6.21 -7.73
C ILE A 43 2.58 -4.72 -8.11
N GLU A 44 1.46 -4.03 -7.91
CA GLU A 44 1.34 -2.60 -8.19
C GLU A 44 2.33 -1.77 -7.36
N GLY A 45 2.48 -2.09 -6.08
CA GLY A 45 3.44 -1.45 -5.19
C GLY A 45 4.89 -1.75 -5.56
N PHE A 46 5.20 -3.01 -5.89
CA PHE A 46 6.54 -3.42 -6.32
C PHE A 46 6.97 -2.68 -7.59
N ILE A 47 6.06 -2.57 -8.58
CA ILE A 47 6.33 -1.84 -9.82
C ILE A 47 6.41 -0.33 -9.54
N GLY A 48 5.45 0.24 -8.82
CA GLY A 48 5.40 1.68 -8.52
C GLY A 48 6.65 2.18 -7.79
N TYR A 49 7.01 1.55 -6.68
CA TYR A 49 8.20 1.92 -5.90
C TYR A 49 9.50 1.42 -6.55
N GLY A 50 9.49 0.27 -7.22
CA GLY A 50 10.66 -0.27 -7.91
C GLY A 50 11.12 0.61 -9.08
N VAL A 51 10.19 1.15 -9.87
CA VAL A 51 10.54 2.08 -10.95
C VAL A 51 11.03 3.42 -10.40
N GLN A 52 10.42 3.92 -9.32
CA GLN A 52 10.93 5.12 -8.62
C GLN A 52 12.37 4.90 -8.14
N TRP A 53 12.65 3.75 -7.53
CA TRP A 53 13.99 3.38 -7.11
C TRP A 53 14.99 3.36 -8.29
N LEU A 54 14.63 2.72 -9.41
CA LEU A 54 15.51 2.61 -10.58
C LEU A 54 15.92 3.98 -11.12
N VAL A 55 15.03 4.97 -11.11
CA VAL A 55 15.35 6.33 -11.57
C VAL A 55 16.18 7.09 -10.55
N VAL A 56 15.83 7.01 -9.26
CA VAL A 56 16.54 7.74 -8.20
C VAL A 56 17.95 7.18 -7.98
N SER A 57 18.12 5.86 -8.14
CA SER A 57 19.41 5.17 -8.08
C SER A 57 20.30 5.43 -9.31
N GLY A 58 19.79 6.10 -10.35
CA GLY A 58 20.53 6.37 -11.59
C GLY A 58 20.74 5.14 -12.49
N THR A 59 20.11 4.00 -12.17
CA THR A 59 20.20 2.75 -12.95
C THR A 59 19.59 2.92 -14.34
N ILE A 60 18.52 3.72 -14.45
CA ILE A 60 17.89 4.07 -15.74
C ILE A 60 17.93 5.58 -15.97
N LYS A 61 17.80 5.98 -17.25
CA LYS A 61 17.67 7.40 -17.61
C LYS A 61 16.43 8.00 -16.93
N PRO A 62 16.50 9.27 -16.50
CA PRO A 62 15.38 9.93 -15.85
C PRO A 62 14.14 9.88 -16.75
N LEU A 63 13.05 9.32 -16.21
CA LEU A 63 11.78 9.22 -16.91
C LEU A 63 11.15 10.62 -17.07
N PRO A 64 10.31 10.83 -18.11
CA PRO A 64 9.53 12.04 -18.23
C PRO A 64 8.67 12.28 -16.98
N TYR A 65 8.49 13.55 -16.61
CA TYR A 65 7.75 13.93 -15.41
C TYR A 65 6.35 13.31 -15.31
N TRP A 66 5.61 13.25 -16.43
CA TRP A 66 4.27 12.65 -16.44
C TRP A 66 4.31 11.13 -16.15
N VAL A 67 5.33 10.44 -16.62
CA VAL A 67 5.51 8.99 -16.38
C VAL A 67 5.81 8.74 -14.90
N MET A 68 6.56 9.64 -14.25
CA MET A 68 6.74 9.60 -12.81
C MET A 68 5.43 9.75 -12.05
N CYS A 69 4.56 10.66 -12.49
CA CYS A 69 3.23 10.79 -11.90
C CYS A 69 2.44 9.48 -11.96
N ILE A 70 2.50 8.73 -13.08
CA ILE A 70 1.82 7.42 -13.20
C ILE A 70 2.35 6.43 -12.17
N PHE A 71 3.68 6.28 -12.05
CA PHE A 71 4.26 5.34 -11.09
C PHE A 71 4.02 5.75 -9.64
N LEU A 72 3.90 7.05 -9.35
CA LEU A 72 3.46 7.56 -8.05
C LEU A 72 1.98 7.30 -7.78
N CYS A 73 1.11 7.52 -8.77
CA CYS A 73 -0.31 7.13 -8.69
C CYS A 73 -0.42 5.63 -8.41
N MET A 74 0.33 4.81 -9.14
CA MET A 74 0.38 3.35 -8.99
C MET A 74 0.84 2.95 -7.58
N GLY A 75 1.93 3.54 -7.09
CA GLY A 75 2.37 3.36 -5.71
C GLY A 75 1.31 3.79 -4.68
N GLY A 76 0.61 4.89 -4.92
CA GLY A 76 -0.51 5.33 -4.08
C GLY A 76 -1.67 4.33 -4.08
N ASN A 77 -2.09 3.86 -5.25
CA ASN A 77 -3.18 2.92 -5.43
C ASN A 77 -2.88 1.57 -4.78
N SER A 78 -1.64 1.08 -4.86
CA SER A 78 -1.20 -0.17 -4.22
C SER A 78 -1.54 -0.23 -2.74
N THR A 79 -1.35 0.88 -2.01
CA THR A 79 -1.63 0.95 -0.57
C THR A 79 -3.13 0.80 -0.27
N THR A 80 -3.99 1.21 -1.20
CA THR A 80 -5.44 1.10 -1.02
C THR A 80 -5.94 -0.32 -1.23
N TRP A 81 -5.38 -1.05 -2.21
CA TRP A 81 -5.61 -2.49 -2.39
C TRP A 81 -5.24 -3.27 -1.14
N MET A 82 -4.04 -3.04 -0.60
CA MET A 82 -3.56 -3.71 0.62
C MET A 82 -4.45 -3.40 1.83
N ASN A 83 -4.76 -2.12 2.06
CA ASN A 83 -5.62 -1.70 3.17
C ASN A 83 -7.02 -2.28 3.07
N THR A 84 -7.59 -2.30 1.86
CA THR A 84 -8.93 -2.86 1.62
C THR A 84 -8.95 -4.36 1.89
N ALA A 85 -7.98 -5.10 1.38
CA ALA A 85 -7.89 -6.54 1.59
C ALA A 85 -7.86 -6.91 3.08
N VAL A 86 -7.01 -6.23 3.86
CA VAL A 86 -6.89 -6.47 5.30
C VAL A 86 -8.16 -6.07 6.04
N LEU A 87 -8.69 -4.88 5.76
CA LEU A 87 -9.88 -4.35 6.42
C LEU A 87 -11.11 -5.24 6.18
N VAL A 88 -11.37 -5.60 4.92
CA VAL A 88 -12.52 -6.44 4.54
C VAL A 88 -12.41 -7.81 5.17
N THR A 89 -11.22 -8.43 5.16
CA THR A 89 -10.98 -9.72 5.81
C THR A 89 -11.25 -9.68 7.30
N CYS A 90 -10.74 -8.66 8.00
CA CYS A 90 -10.97 -8.51 9.44
C CYS A 90 -12.45 -8.27 9.78
N ILE A 91 -13.16 -7.46 9.00
CA ILE A 91 -14.60 -7.22 9.18
C ILE A 91 -15.41 -8.50 8.91
N ARG A 92 -15.02 -9.30 7.90
CA ARG A 92 -15.64 -10.59 7.58
C ARG A 92 -15.42 -11.63 8.68
N ASN A 93 -14.26 -11.63 9.34
CA ASN A 93 -13.93 -12.51 10.46
C ASN A 93 -14.63 -12.07 11.77
N PHE A 94 -14.75 -10.77 12.04
CA PHE A 94 -15.34 -10.23 13.28
C PHE A 94 -16.69 -9.53 13.05
N ARG A 95 -17.68 -10.27 12.53
CA ARG A 95 -18.96 -9.71 12.08
C ARG A 95 -19.77 -9.01 13.18
N LYS A 96 -19.64 -9.42 14.44
CA LYS A 96 -20.36 -8.87 15.60
C LYS A 96 -19.74 -7.57 16.12
N ASN A 97 -18.42 -7.39 15.99
CA ASN A 97 -17.66 -6.27 16.56
C ASN A 97 -16.92 -5.46 15.48
N ARG A 98 -17.60 -5.09 14.40
CA ARG A 98 -16.97 -4.43 13.24
C ARG A 98 -16.33 -3.08 13.63
N GLY A 99 -17.02 -2.26 14.42
CA GLY A 99 -16.56 -0.91 14.80
C GLY A 99 -15.24 -0.91 15.58
N PRO A 100 -15.13 -1.66 16.69
CA PRO A 100 -13.87 -1.76 17.43
C PRO A 100 -12.71 -2.30 16.60
N VAL A 101 -12.95 -3.31 15.75
CA VAL A 101 -11.91 -3.91 14.90
C VAL A 101 -11.38 -2.92 13.87
N THR A 102 -12.25 -2.16 13.21
CA THR A 102 -11.80 -1.11 12.29
C THR A 102 -11.05 0.01 13.01
N GLY A 103 -11.46 0.36 14.24
CA GLY A 103 -10.77 1.33 15.08
C GLY A 103 -9.34 0.88 15.42
N ILE A 104 -9.16 -0.36 15.87
CA ILE A 104 -7.85 -0.92 16.19
C ILE A 104 -6.95 -0.98 14.95
N LEU A 105 -7.48 -1.43 13.80
CA LEU A 105 -6.73 -1.47 12.55
C LEU A 105 -6.26 -0.09 12.11
N LYS A 106 -7.14 0.92 12.14
CA LYS A 106 -6.77 2.28 11.80
C LYS A 106 -5.77 2.88 12.78
N GLY A 107 -5.92 2.59 14.07
CA GLY A 107 -4.96 2.97 15.11
C GLY A 107 -3.58 2.38 14.85
N TYR A 108 -3.51 1.10 14.50
CA TYR A 108 -2.26 0.42 14.14
C TYR A 108 -1.60 1.06 12.92
N VAL A 109 -2.37 1.38 11.87
CA VAL A 109 -1.85 2.06 10.67
C VAL A 109 -1.23 3.42 11.02
N GLY A 110 -1.90 4.21 11.86
CA GLY A 110 -1.38 5.52 12.30
C GLY A 110 -0.08 5.37 13.10
N LEU A 111 -0.09 4.49 14.10
CA LEU A 111 1.08 4.23 14.96
C LEU A 111 2.26 3.68 14.15
N SER A 112 2.04 2.70 13.27
CA SER A 112 3.09 2.13 12.44
C SER A 112 3.68 3.15 11.47
N THR A 113 2.86 4.05 10.95
CA THR A 113 3.32 5.12 10.04
C THR A 113 4.22 6.12 10.77
N ALA A 114 3.86 6.51 12.00
CA ALA A 114 4.69 7.40 12.81
C ALA A 114 6.05 6.77 13.11
N ILE A 115 6.06 5.55 13.66
CA ILE A 115 7.29 4.81 13.98
C ILE A 115 8.16 4.61 12.73
N PHE A 116 7.55 4.22 11.61
CA PHE A 116 8.27 4.04 10.35
C PHE A 116 8.89 5.35 9.86
N THR A 117 8.17 6.47 9.95
CA THR A 117 8.67 7.79 9.54
C THR A 117 9.87 8.21 10.39
N ASP A 118 9.82 8.00 11.71
CA ASP A 118 10.95 8.30 12.61
C ASP A 118 12.17 7.45 12.28
N ILE A 119 11.99 6.13 12.13
CA ILE A 119 13.07 5.22 11.73
C ILE A 119 13.67 5.64 10.38
N CYS A 120 12.83 5.99 9.41
CA CYS A 120 13.31 6.35 8.08
C CYS A 120 14.01 7.70 8.03
N SER A 121 13.54 8.68 8.80
CA SER A 121 14.24 9.96 8.94
C SER A 121 15.59 9.81 9.63
N ALA A 122 15.71 8.90 10.61
CA ALA A 122 16.97 8.63 11.30
C ALA A 122 17.97 7.83 10.44
N LEU A 123 17.51 6.80 9.71
CA LEU A 123 18.40 5.88 8.99
C LEU A 123 18.65 6.24 7.52
N PHE A 124 17.69 6.88 6.83
CA PHE A 124 17.72 7.06 5.38
C PHE A 124 17.68 8.54 4.94
N SER A 125 17.92 9.48 5.84
CA SER A 125 18.00 10.93 5.51
C SER A 125 19.01 11.26 4.42
N SER A 126 20.05 10.43 4.27
CA SER A 126 21.15 10.64 3.33
C SER A 126 21.04 9.83 2.03
N ASP A 127 20.13 8.84 1.95
CA ASP A 127 19.97 7.97 0.77
C ASP A 127 18.50 7.65 0.46
N PRO A 128 17.84 8.50 -0.34
CA PRO A 128 16.47 8.30 -0.79
C PRO A 128 16.27 7.05 -1.68
N ALA A 129 17.33 6.56 -2.34
CA ALA A 129 17.22 5.39 -3.20
C ALA A 129 17.05 4.13 -2.34
N THR A 130 17.89 3.94 -1.34
CA THR A 130 17.78 2.80 -0.42
C THR A 130 16.42 2.76 0.29
N PHE A 131 15.86 3.92 0.64
CA PHE A 131 14.50 4.02 1.18
C PHE A 131 13.43 3.47 0.22
N LEU A 132 13.48 3.85 -1.07
CA LEU A 132 12.54 3.37 -2.08
C LEU A 132 12.67 1.86 -2.35
N LEU A 133 13.91 1.34 -2.33
CA LEU A 133 14.17 -0.09 -2.47
C LEU A 133 13.55 -0.88 -1.32
N ILE A 134 13.78 -0.44 -0.08
CA ILE A 134 13.21 -1.07 1.10
C ILE A 134 11.69 -1.04 1.04
N LEU A 135 11.09 0.10 0.69
CA LEU A 135 9.65 0.19 0.51
C LEU A 135 9.12 -0.80 -0.52
N SER A 136 9.78 -0.94 -1.67
CA SER A 136 9.36 -1.87 -2.71
C SER A 136 9.43 -3.34 -2.25
N VAL A 137 10.58 -3.76 -1.73
CA VAL A 137 10.83 -5.16 -1.33
C VAL A 137 10.02 -5.54 -0.09
N VAL A 138 10.00 -4.69 0.94
CA VAL A 138 9.26 -4.95 2.18
C VAL A 138 7.77 -4.98 1.92
N SER A 139 7.23 -4.05 1.11
CA SER A 139 5.80 -4.06 0.80
C SER A 139 5.39 -5.33 0.05
N PHE A 140 6.20 -5.76 -0.92
CA PHE A 140 5.94 -7.00 -1.65
C PHE A 140 6.02 -8.23 -0.75
N TYR A 141 7.07 -8.33 0.07
CA TYR A 141 7.21 -9.41 1.05
C TYR A 141 6.04 -9.44 2.04
N ARG A 142 5.62 -8.28 2.55
CA ARG A 142 4.45 -8.16 3.43
C ARG A 142 3.18 -8.65 2.76
N CYS A 143 2.95 -8.34 1.48
CA CYS A 143 1.85 -8.93 0.72
C CYS A 143 1.91 -10.45 0.64
N LEU A 144 3.07 -11.03 0.31
CA LEU A 144 3.23 -12.48 0.23
C LEU A 144 2.97 -13.16 1.56
N THR A 145 3.51 -12.62 2.66
CA THR A 145 3.21 -13.14 4.01
C THR A 145 1.73 -13.00 4.32
N ALA A 146 1.11 -11.85 4.00
CA ALA A 146 -0.30 -11.60 4.23
C ALA A 146 -1.18 -12.61 3.48
N ILE A 147 -0.85 -13.00 2.25
CA ILE A 147 -1.61 -14.01 1.49
C ILE A 147 -1.63 -15.38 2.20
N VAL A 148 -0.54 -15.75 2.87
CA VAL A 148 -0.46 -17.03 3.59
C VAL A 148 -1.25 -16.99 4.91
N PHE A 149 -1.15 -15.88 5.64
CA PHE A 149 -1.71 -15.76 7.00
C PHE A 149 -3.15 -15.20 7.05
N LEU A 150 -3.52 -14.28 6.15
CA LEU A 150 -4.89 -13.75 6.06
C LEU A 150 -5.76 -14.72 5.28
N ARG A 151 -6.33 -15.68 6.01
CA ARG A 151 -7.43 -16.51 5.52
C ARG A 151 -8.75 -16.01 6.11
N GLU A 152 -9.75 -15.91 5.26
CA GLU A 152 -11.13 -15.74 5.70
C GLU A 152 -11.57 -17.02 6.40
N ILE A 153 -12.11 -16.89 7.61
CA ILE A 153 -12.66 -18.03 8.34
C ILE A 153 -14.08 -18.26 7.79
N PRO A 154 -14.40 -19.47 7.27
CA PRO A 154 -15.75 -19.79 6.85
C PRO A 154 -16.72 -19.56 8.03
N PRO A 155 -17.92 -19.01 7.79
CA PRO A 155 -18.89 -18.85 8.86
C PRO A 155 -19.15 -20.23 9.50
N SER A 156 -19.02 -20.31 10.82
CA SER A 156 -19.36 -21.51 11.57
C SER A 156 -20.82 -21.86 11.30
N SER A 157 -21.05 -23.01 10.69
CA SER A 157 -22.36 -23.66 10.59
C SER A 157 -22.75 -24.19 11.96
N THR A 158 -23.00 -23.31 12.91
CA THR A 158 -23.61 -23.67 14.19
C THR A 158 -24.93 -22.91 14.25
N PRO A 159 -26.08 -23.59 14.26
CA PRO A 159 -27.36 -22.94 14.50
C PRO A 159 -27.26 -22.14 15.79
N ALA A 160 -27.81 -20.93 15.79
CA ALA A 160 -28.03 -20.20 17.01
C ALA A 160 -28.89 -21.06 17.95
N GLU A 161 -28.35 -21.40 19.11
CA GLU A 161 -29.13 -21.80 20.28
C GLU A 161 -29.13 -20.63 21.26
#